data_AF-A0AAU5S878-F1
#
_entry.id   AF-A0AAU5S878-F1
#
_cell.length_a   1.000
_cell.length_b   1.000
_cell.length_c   1.000
_cell.angle_alpha   90.00
_cell.angle_beta   90.00
_cell.angle_gamma   90.00
#
_symmetry.space_group_name_H-M   'P 1'
#
loop_
_entity.id
_entity.type
_entity.pdbx_description
1 polymer ?
#
loop_
_entity_poly.entity_id
_entity_poly.type
_entity_poly.pdbx_seq_one_letter_code
_entity_poly.pdbx_strand_id
1 'polypeptide(L)'
;MTTTATPTSHATAYQREMARDALLAHDSGCCTAAGRCRLGAFLETRLTAPLTPDIRPVDTAARTRTAGTGRSRRTARPDVPTMAQMTTLTRLLDELADATGEPAKHRDNAALFLANGDMTFHLARLYLDRLIPAARALRTLKAAARPAPAECLEPGMYARDGKVYRVVLSEAGRLYAKLWTEGDNDTPARFEFAPGAIRDLRPEHRMSADDAKAYSRRLGACCVCGKTLTDPASIERGIGPVCADKV
;
A
#
# COMPACT_ATOMS: atom_id res chain seq x y z
N MET A 1 -33.51 -1.08 -61.14
CA MET A 1 -32.65 -0.33 -60.20
C MET A 1 -33.09 -0.68 -58.79
N THR A 2 -32.42 -1.63 -58.16
CA THR A 2 -32.78 -2.16 -56.83
C THR A 2 -31.84 -1.55 -55.80
N THR A 3 -32.37 -0.64 -54.98
CA THR A 3 -31.65 0.02 -53.89
C THR A 3 -31.60 -0.91 -52.69
N THR A 4 -30.46 -1.54 -52.43
CA THR A 4 -30.23 -2.34 -51.21
C THR A 4 -29.97 -1.44 -50.02
N ALA A 5 -30.88 -1.46 -49.04
CA ALA A 5 -30.72 -0.76 -47.77
C ALA A 5 -29.68 -1.48 -46.88
N THR A 6 -28.67 -0.75 -46.43
CA THR A 6 -27.61 -1.27 -45.55
C THR A 6 -28.17 -1.51 -44.14
N PRO A 7 -28.02 -2.73 -43.56
CA PRO A 7 -28.48 -3.01 -42.21
C PRO A 7 -27.67 -2.19 -41.20
N THR A 8 -28.36 -1.32 -40.46
CA THR A 8 -27.78 -0.54 -39.37
C THR A 8 -27.53 -1.47 -38.19
N SER A 9 -26.28 -1.64 -37.76
CA SER A 9 -25.95 -2.59 -36.68
C SER A 9 -26.53 -2.13 -35.34
N HIS A 10 -27.15 -3.04 -34.59
CA HIS A 10 -27.72 -2.79 -33.25
C HIS A 10 -26.76 -2.11 -32.27
N ALA A 11 -25.45 -2.32 -32.44
CA ALA A 11 -24.40 -1.68 -31.66
C ALA A 11 -24.41 -0.13 -31.77
N THR A 12 -24.88 0.43 -32.89
CA THR A 12 -24.92 1.88 -33.12
C THR A 12 -26.12 2.57 -32.48
N ALA A 13 -27.22 1.86 -32.28
CA ALA A 13 -28.42 2.38 -31.62
C ALA A 13 -28.17 2.59 -30.11
N TYR A 14 -27.59 1.57 -29.45
CA TYR A 14 -27.26 1.61 -28.02
C TYR A 14 -26.25 2.72 -27.69
N GLN A 15 -25.23 2.91 -28.54
CA GLN A 15 -24.23 3.96 -28.33
C GLN A 15 -24.82 5.38 -28.42
N ARG A 16 -25.82 5.59 -29.30
CA ARG A 16 -26.53 6.88 -29.39
C ARG A 16 -27.42 7.11 -28.19
N GLU A 17 -28.08 6.06 -27.68
CA GLU A 17 -28.92 6.14 -26.49
C GLU A 17 -28.10 6.49 -25.25
N MET A 18 -26.97 5.80 -25.00
CA MET A 18 -26.07 6.15 -23.89
C MET A 18 -25.51 7.58 -24.00
N ALA A 19 -25.15 8.04 -25.20
CA ALA A 19 -24.65 9.40 -25.40
C ALA A 19 -25.73 10.46 -25.13
N ARG A 20 -27.00 10.14 -25.40
CA ARG A 20 -28.14 11.01 -25.11
C ARG A 20 -28.40 11.11 -23.62
N ASP A 21 -28.40 9.98 -22.91
CA ASP A 21 -28.61 9.94 -21.46
C ASP A 21 -27.50 10.68 -20.72
N ALA A 22 -26.24 10.54 -21.17
CA ALA A 22 -25.11 11.27 -20.62
C ALA A 22 -25.24 12.80 -20.80
N LEU A 23 -25.79 13.25 -21.94
CA LEU A 23 -26.04 14.68 -22.19
C LEU A 23 -27.16 15.22 -21.30
N LEU A 24 -28.26 14.48 -21.15
CA LEU A 24 -29.36 14.85 -20.24
C LEU A 24 -28.89 14.97 -18.78
N ALA A 25 -28.09 14.00 -18.31
CA ALA A 25 -27.50 14.03 -16.98
C ALA A 25 -26.55 15.24 -16.80
N HIS A 26 -25.74 15.55 -17.80
CA HIS A 26 -24.85 16.70 -17.80
C HIS A 26 -25.61 18.03 -17.70
N ASP A 27 -26.64 18.22 -18.53
CA ASP A 27 -27.42 19.46 -18.59
C ASP A 27 -28.19 19.72 -17.30
N SER A 28 -28.58 18.66 -16.59
CA SER A 28 -29.25 18.77 -15.29
C SER A 28 -28.35 19.24 -14.14
N GLY A 29 -27.01 19.18 -14.29
CA GLY A 29 -26.08 19.39 -13.18
C GLY A 29 -24.95 20.40 -13.41
N CYS A 30 -24.64 20.80 -14.64
CA CYS A 30 -23.33 21.43 -14.92
C CYS A 30 -23.36 22.83 -15.56
N CYS A 31 -24.47 23.30 -16.18
CA CYS A 31 -24.44 24.53 -16.96
C CYS A 31 -25.36 25.64 -16.40
N THR A 32 -24.80 26.54 -15.59
CA THR A 32 -25.44 27.83 -15.27
C THR A 32 -25.16 28.84 -16.39
N ALA A 33 -26.20 29.20 -17.15
CA ALA A 33 -26.48 30.38 -17.98
C ALA A 33 -25.40 31.15 -18.80
N ALA A 34 -24.09 30.98 -18.61
CA ALA A 34 -23.08 31.89 -19.17
C ALA A 34 -22.14 31.26 -20.22
N GLY A 35 -22.36 30.02 -20.64
CA GLY A 35 -21.61 29.41 -21.75
C GLY A 35 -21.68 27.89 -21.76
N ARG A 36 -21.56 27.29 -22.95
CA ARG A 36 -21.56 25.82 -23.10
C ARG A 36 -20.28 25.25 -22.50
N CYS A 37 -20.43 24.34 -21.53
CA CYS A 37 -19.34 23.53 -21.00
C CYS A 37 -18.70 22.68 -22.11
N ARG A 38 -17.36 22.54 -22.10
CA ARG A 38 -16.60 21.72 -23.07
C ARG A 38 -17.11 20.29 -23.19
N LEU A 39 -17.65 19.73 -22.10
CA LEU A 39 -18.18 18.37 -22.08
C LEU A 39 -19.50 18.26 -22.87
N GLY A 40 -20.42 19.21 -22.69
CA GLY A 40 -21.66 19.28 -23.48
C GLY A 40 -21.38 19.41 -24.98
N ALA A 41 -20.47 20.31 -25.37
CA ALA A 41 -20.07 20.48 -26.77
C ALA A 41 -19.45 19.20 -27.36
N PHE A 42 -18.66 18.47 -26.58
CA PHE A 42 -18.07 17.19 -26.99
C PHE A 42 -19.14 16.09 -27.20
N LEU A 43 -20.14 16.01 -26.31
CA LEU A 43 -21.23 15.04 -26.40
C LEU A 43 -22.14 15.32 -27.61
N GLU A 44 -22.51 16.59 -27.85
CA GLU A 44 -23.26 16.99 -29.06
C GLU A 44 -22.48 16.65 -30.35
N THR A 45 -21.17 16.90 -30.36
CA THR A 45 -20.31 16.55 -31.50
C THR A 45 -20.31 15.03 -31.74
N ARG A 46 -20.30 14.21 -30.68
CA ARG A 46 -20.37 12.74 -30.79
C ARG A 46 -21.73 12.22 -31.24
N LEU A 47 -22.82 12.91 -30.89
CA LEU A 47 -24.17 12.57 -31.34
C LEU A 47 -24.41 12.91 -32.81
N THR A 48 -23.80 13.99 -33.30
CA THR A 48 -23.98 14.49 -34.67
C THR A 48 -22.92 13.96 -35.65
N ALA A 49 -21.75 13.56 -35.17
CA ALA A 49 -20.74 12.94 -36.00
C ALA A 49 -21.28 11.63 -36.59
N PRO A 50 -21.13 11.40 -37.92
CA PRO A 50 -21.40 10.09 -38.48
C PRO A 50 -20.52 9.10 -37.72
N LEU A 51 -21.15 8.09 -37.11
CA LEU A 51 -20.45 6.91 -36.62
C LEU A 51 -19.87 6.23 -37.84
N THR A 52 -18.72 6.70 -38.32
CA THR A 52 -17.83 5.86 -39.09
C THR A 52 -17.56 4.71 -38.14
N PRO A 53 -18.05 3.49 -38.45
CA PRO A 53 -17.61 2.35 -37.67
C PRO A 53 -16.09 2.42 -37.74
N ASP A 54 -15.41 2.38 -36.59
CA ASP A 54 -13.95 2.28 -36.54
C ASP A 54 -13.52 0.88 -37.03
N ILE A 55 -14.04 0.49 -38.19
CA ILE A 55 -13.34 -0.28 -39.18
C ILE A 55 -12.21 0.66 -39.62
N ARG A 56 -11.19 0.80 -38.77
CA ARG A 56 -9.86 0.88 -39.35
C ARG A 56 -9.86 -0.27 -40.35
N PRO A 57 -9.67 -0.02 -41.65
CA PRO A 57 -9.39 -1.12 -42.55
C PRO A 57 -8.32 -1.91 -41.82
N VAL A 58 -8.62 -3.17 -41.46
CA VAL A 58 -7.58 -4.08 -41.02
C VAL A 58 -6.60 -3.96 -42.16
N ASP A 59 -5.44 -3.36 -41.92
CA ASP A 59 -4.43 -3.17 -42.94
C ASP A 59 -4.13 -4.58 -43.44
N THR A 60 -4.81 -4.95 -44.52
CA THR A 60 -4.53 -6.13 -45.33
C THR A 60 -3.35 -5.85 -46.22
N ALA A 61 -2.77 -4.63 -46.16
CA ALA A 61 -1.36 -4.42 -46.40
C ALA A 61 -0.66 -5.57 -45.71
N ALA A 62 -0.19 -6.50 -46.56
CA ALA A 62 0.37 -7.75 -46.13
C ALA A 62 1.35 -7.39 -45.02
N ARG A 63 0.98 -7.72 -43.78
CA ARG A 63 1.96 -8.07 -42.78
C ARG A 63 2.64 -9.24 -43.45
N THR A 64 3.65 -8.94 -44.27
CA THR A 64 4.77 -9.81 -44.50
C THR A 64 5.09 -10.22 -43.09
N ARG A 65 4.68 -11.44 -42.77
CA ARG A 65 5.24 -12.17 -41.66
C ARG A 65 6.69 -12.25 -42.08
N THR A 66 7.46 -11.20 -41.82
CA THR A 66 8.88 -11.35 -41.62
C THR A 66 8.93 -12.53 -40.70
N ALA A 67 9.52 -13.61 -41.21
CA ALA A 67 9.66 -14.86 -40.50
C ALA A 67 10.49 -14.51 -39.26
N GLY A 68 9.82 -13.99 -38.24
CA GLY A 68 10.39 -13.71 -36.96
C GLY A 68 10.79 -15.08 -36.48
N THR A 69 12.09 -15.31 -36.45
CA THR A 69 12.73 -16.46 -35.83
C THR A 69 12.36 -16.61 -34.35
N GLY A 70 11.54 -15.70 -33.81
CA GLY A 70 10.71 -15.86 -32.63
C GLY A 70 9.66 -16.96 -32.72
N ARG A 71 10.05 -18.18 -33.11
CA ARG A 71 9.61 -19.34 -32.31
C ARG A 71 10.22 -19.10 -30.93
N SER A 72 9.54 -18.32 -30.09
CA SER A 72 9.75 -18.46 -28.65
C SER A 72 9.57 -19.96 -28.43
N ARG A 73 10.66 -20.66 -28.11
CA ARG A 73 10.57 -22.04 -27.66
C ARG A 73 9.61 -21.93 -26.49
N ARG A 74 8.35 -22.34 -26.68
CA ARG A 74 7.47 -22.65 -25.57
C ARG A 74 8.16 -23.85 -24.94
N THR A 75 9.14 -23.56 -24.10
CA THR A 75 9.69 -24.53 -23.17
C THR A 75 8.47 -25.15 -22.49
N ALA A 76 8.45 -26.48 -22.44
CA ALA A 76 7.40 -27.20 -21.74
C ALA A 76 7.24 -26.52 -20.37
N ARG A 77 6.01 -26.12 -20.04
CA ARG A 77 5.77 -25.50 -18.75
C ARG A 77 6.13 -26.54 -17.69
N PRO A 78 6.84 -26.15 -16.62
CA PRO A 78 7.14 -27.09 -15.56
C PRO A 78 5.82 -27.56 -14.93
N ASP A 79 5.70 -28.85 -14.65
CA ASP A 79 4.54 -29.41 -13.94
C ASP A 79 4.58 -29.06 -12.45
N VAL A 80 5.79 -28.86 -11.93
CA VAL A 80 6.08 -28.51 -10.54
C VAL A 80 6.17 -26.98 -10.38
N PRO A 81 5.59 -26.39 -9.31
CA PRO A 81 5.77 -24.98 -8.97
C PRO A 81 7.25 -24.62 -8.83
N THR A 82 7.59 -23.37 -9.17
CA THR A 82 8.93 -22.87 -8.90
C THR A 82 9.11 -22.60 -7.40
N MET A 83 10.34 -22.69 -6.88
CA MET A 83 10.63 -22.35 -5.48
C MET A 83 10.15 -20.95 -5.09
N ALA A 84 10.27 -19.98 -6.01
CA ALA A 84 9.79 -18.61 -5.78
C ALA A 84 8.27 -18.53 -5.64
N GLN A 85 7.51 -19.33 -6.39
CA GLN A 85 6.05 -19.43 -6.24
C GLN A 85 5.70 -20.01 -4.88
N MET A 86 6.37 -21.08 -4.46
CA MET A 86 6.15 -21.73 -3.17
C MET A 86 6.43 -20.77 -2.00
N THR A 87 7.59 -20.11 -2.00
CA THR A 87 7.93 -19.10 -0.98
C THR A 87 6.92 -17.95 -0.92
N THR A 88 6.49 -17.46 -2.08
CA THR A 88 5.49 -16.39 -2.14
C THR A 88 4.15 -16.85 -1.60
N LEU A 89 3.73 -18.08 -1.94
CA LEU A 89 2.48 -18.65 -1.48
C LEU A 89 2.48 -18.83 0.04
N THR A 90 3.53 -19.44 0.61
CA THR A 90 3.67 -19.59 2.08
C THR A 90 3.53 -18.25 2.80
N ARG A 91 4.26 -17.22 2.36
CA ARG A 91 4.15 -15.87 2.96
C ARG A 91 2.73 -15.30 2.88
N LEU A 92 2.01 -15.53 1.79
CA LEU A 92 0.63 -15.07 1.63
C LEU A 92 -0.34 -15.81 2.56
N LEU A 93 -0.10 -17.09 2.84
CA LEU A 93 -0.91 -17.86 3.78
C LEU A 93 -0.78 -17.30 5.20
N ASP A 94 0.45 -17.00 5.63
CA ASP A 94 0.71 -16.39 6.95
C ASP A 94 0.07 -15.00 7.06
N GLU A 95 0.22 -14.16 6.02
CA GLU A 95 -0.31 -12.81 6.03
C GLU A 95 -1.85 -12.77 6.05
N LEU A 96 -2.48 -13.74 5.41
CA LEU A 96 -3.93 -13.88 5.32
C LEU A 96 -4.50 -14.75 6.45
N ALA A 97 -3.77 -15.04 7.53
CA ALA A 97 -4.23 -15.86 8.66
C ALA A 97 -5.55 -15.37 9.29
N ASP A 98 -5.78 -14.05 9.31
CA ASP A 98 -7.00 -13.44 9.87
C ASP A 98 -8.04 -13.07 8.80
N ALA A 99 -7.81 -13.40 7.53
CA ALA A 99 -8.75 -13.08 6.47
C ALA A 99 -10.03 -13.92 6.62
N THR A 100 -11.18 -13.32 6.31
CA THR A 100 -12.50 -13.98 6.32
C THR A 100 -13.10 -14.03 4.92
N GLY A 101 -14.15 -14.84 4.72
CA GLY A 101 -14.88 -14.92 3.46
C GLY A 101 -14.15 -15.68 2.35
N GLU A 102 -14.26 -15.20 1.11
CA GLU A 102 -13.71 -15.90 -0.07
C GLU A 102 -12.17 -16.04 -0.06
N PRO A 103 -11.39 -15.02 0.34
CA PRO A 103 -9.94 -15.17 0.50
C PRO A 103 -9.55 -16.28 1.49
N ALA A 104 -10.31 -16.47 2.57
CA ALA A 104 -10.05 -17.51 3.56
C ALA A 104 -10.18 -18.90 2.95
N LYS A 105 -11.23 -19.15 2.15
CA LYS A 105 -11.41 -20.44 1.45
C LYS A 105 -10.26 -20.73 0.49
N HIS A 106 -9.82 -19.73 -0.27
CA HIS A 106 -8.69 -19.90 -1.19
C HIS A 106 -7.38 -20.15 -0.45
N ARG A 107 -7.16 -19.48 0.68
CA ARG A 107 -6.02 -19.71 1.57
C ARG A 107 -6.04 -21.14 2.11
N ASP A 108 -7.16 -21.59 2.67
CA ASP A 108 -7.29 -22.90 3.30
C ASP A 108 -7.11 -24.04 2.28
N ASN A 109 -7.70 -23.90 1.09
CA ASN A 109 -7.49 -24.86 0.01
C ASN A 109 -6.02 -24.88 -0.44
N ALA A 110 -5.38 -23.71 -0.62
CA ALA A 110 -3.97 -23.66 -0.98
C ALA A 110 -3.08 -24.31 0.09
N ALA A 111 -3.36 -24.08 1.38
CA ALA A 111 -2.66 -24.71 2.48
C ALA A 111 -2.80 -26.24 2.46
N LEU A 112 -4.00 -26.76 2.16
CA LEU A 112 -4.24 -28.19 2.01
C LEU A 112 -3.41 -28.80 0.87
N PHE A 113 -3.40 -28.17 -0.32
CA PHE A 113 -2.59 -28.64 -1.46
C PHE A 113 -1.09 -28.60 -1.17
N LEU A 114 -0.61 -27.59 -0.41
CA LEU A 114 0.78 -27.55 0.04
C LEU A 114 1.10 -28.68 1.00
N ALA A 115 0.24 -28.92 1.99
CA ALA A 115 0.45 -29.95 3.02
C ALA A 115 0.45 -31.36 2.41
N ASN A 116 -0.40 -31.62 1.41
CA ASN A 116 -0.48 -32.92 0.74
C ASN A 116 0.64 -33.15 -0.29
N GLY A 117 1.38 -32.12 -0.69
CA GLY A 117 2.38 -32.21 -1.76
C GLY A 117 1.81 -32.25 -3.17
N ASP A 118 0.50 -32.03 -3.34
CA ASP A 118 -0.23 -32.08 -4.62
C ASP A 118 -0.19 -30.73 -5.38
N MET A 119 0.66 -29.81 -4.96
CA MET A 119 0.73 -28.48 -5.55
C MET A 119 1.37 -28.53 -6.94
N THR A 120 0.58 -28.32 -7.99
CA THR A 120 1.07 -28.20 -9.38
C THR A 120 1.36 -26.74 -9.73
N PHE A 121 2.17 -26.51 -10.77
CA PHE A 121 2.47 -25.17 -11.27
C PHE A 121 1.22 -24.35 -11.59
N HIS A 122 0.21 -25.01 -12.17
CA HIS A 122 -1.07 -24.39 -12.53
C HIS A 122 -1.88 -23.99 -11.30
N LEU A 123 -1.95 -24.85 -10.29
CA LEU A 123 -2.63 -24.54 -9.03
C LEU A 123 -1.92 -23.42 -8.27
N ALA A 124 -0.58 -23.47 -8.18
CA ALA A 124 0.20 -22.41 -7.55
C ALA A 124 -0.07 -21.05 -8.20
N ARG A 125 -0.07 -20.99 -9.54
CA ARG A 125 -0.41 -19.76 -10.28
C ARG A 125 -1.85 -19.29 -10.00
N LEU A 126 -2.83 -20.20 -10.03
CA LEU A 126 -4.24 -19.89 -9.75
C LEU A 126 -4.41 -19.28 -8.35
N TYR A 127 -3.78 -19.86 -7.33
CA TYR A 127 -3.85 -19.34 -5.98
C TYR A 127 -3.12 -18.01 -5.82
N LEU A 128 -1.95 -17.84 -6.45
CA LEU A 128 -1.25 -16.55 -6.45
C LEU A 128 -2.12 -15.44 -7.06
N ASP A 129 -2.76 -15.70 -8.21
CA ASP A 129 -3.63 -14.74 -8.89
C ASP A 129 -4.83 -14.33 -8.02
N ARG A 130 -5.31 -15.21 -7.12
CA ARG A 130 -6.42 -14.93 -6.19
C ARG A 130 -5.98 -14.29 -4.88
N LEU A 131 -4.88 -14.76 -4.28
CA LEU A 131 -4.44 -14.35 -2.95
C LEU A 131 -3.65 -13.04 -2.98
N ILE A 132 -2.91 -12.72 -4.06
CA ILE A 132 -2.16 -11.46 -4.15
C ILE A 132 -3.09 -10.23 -4.08
N PRO A 133 -4.20 -10.14 -4.85
CA PRO A 133 -5.14 -9.03 -4.72
C PRO A 133 -5.78 -8.96 -3.34
N ALA A 134 -6.13 -10.11 -2.73
CA ALA A 134 -6.72 -10.15 -1.40
C ALA A 134 -5.76 -9.62 -0.33
N ALA A 135 -4.49 -10.04 -0.36
CA ALA A 135 -3.46 -9.53 0.54
C ALA A 135 -3.25 -8.01 0.35
N ARG A 136 -3.24 -7.52 -0.89
CA ARG A 136 -3.18 -6.08 -1.17
C ARG A 136 -4.37 -5.33 -0.59
N ALA A 137 -5.59 -5.84 -0.77
CA ALA A 137 -6.80 -5.25 -0.21
C ALA A 137 -6.75 -5.21 1.32
N LEU A 138 -6.33 -6.31 1.97
CA LEU A 138 -6.16 -6.36 3.42
C LEU A 138 -5.11 -5.35 3.92
N ARG A 139 -3.97 -5.22 3.23
CA ARG A 139 -2.96 -4.19 3.54
C ARG A 139 -3.54 -2.78 3.43
N THR A 140 -4.34 -2.50 2.39
CA THR A 140 -5.00 -1.20 2.22
C THR A 140 -6.00 -0.94 3.34
N LEU A 141 -6.82 -1.93 3.72
CA LEU A 141 -7.75 -1.80 4.84
C LEU A 141 -7.01 -1.58 6.16
N LYS A 142 -5.95 -2.34 6.44
CA LYS A 142 -5.08 -2.15 7.61
C LYS A 142 -4.42 -0.77 7.60
N ALA A 143 -3.99 -0.28 6.44
CA ALA A 143 -3.40 1.04 6.30
C ALA A 143 -4.43 2.17 6.49
N ALA A 144 -5.66 1.99 6.01
CA ALA A 144 -6.76 2.95 6.20
C ALA A 144 -7.27 2.97 7.65
N ALA A 145 -7.27 1.80 8.32
CA ALA A 145 -7.58 1.70 9.74
C ALA A 145 -6.46 2.24 10.64
N ARG A 146 -5.25 2.46 10.11
CA ARG A 146 -4.17 3.09 10.86
C ARG A 146 -4.59 4.53 11.18
N PRO A 147 -4.65 4.92 12.46
CA PRO A 147 -5.10 6.25 12.83
C PRO A 147 -4.20 7.30 12.17
N ALA A 148 -4.81 8.38 11.68
CA ALA A 148 -4.10 9.50 11.09
C ALA A 148 -2.97 9.98 12.02
N PRO A 149 -1.81 10.40 11.48
CA PRO A 149 -0.73 10.94 12.31
C PRO A 149 -1.30 12.05 13.19
N ALA A 150 -1.05 12.00 14.50
CA ALA A 150 -1.45 13.09 15.37
C ALA A 150 -0.70 14.35 14.92
N GLU A 151 -1.42 15.38 14.47
CA GLU A 151 -0.86 16.61 13.92
C GLU A 151 -0.09 17.45 14.96
N CYS A 152 -0.09 17.06 16.24
CA CYS A 152 0.55 17.80 17.33
C CYS A 152 1.56 16.96 18.13
N LEU A 153 2.50 16.29 17.45
CA LEU A 153 3.64 15.69 18.16
C LEU A 153 4.72 16.73 18.43
N GLU A 154 5.09 16.90 19.69
CA GLU A 154 6.21 17.75 20.09
C GLU A 154 7.51 16.93 20.22
N PRO A 155 8.69 17.52 19.99
CA PRO A 155 9.96 16.89 20.34
C PRO A 155 9.99 16.46 21.81
N GLY A 156 10.43 15.24 22.08
CA GLY A 156 10.39 14.69 23.44
C GLY A 156 10.56 13.17 23.49
N MET A 157 10.34 12.60 24.68
CA MET A 157 10.40 11.17 24.94
C MET A 157 9.00 10.56 24.98
N TYR A 158 8.82 9.43 24.32
CA TYR A 158 7.54 8.74 24.23
C TYR A 158 7.71 7.26 24.55
N ALA A 159 6.77 6.66 25.27
CA ALA A 159 6.73 5.24 25.59
C ALA A 159 5.49 4.59 24.98
N ARG A 160 5.67 3.51 24.22
CA ARG A 160 4.58 2.76 23.61
C ARG A 160 4.98 1.29 23.48
N ASP A 161 4.07 0.38 23.83
CA ASP A 161 4.25 -1.08 23.68
C ASP A 161 5.56 -1.58 24.33
N GLY A 162 5.93 -1.01 25.48
CA GLY A 162 7.17 -1.32 26.20
C GLY A 162 8.45 -0.77 25.56
N LYS A 163 8.35 -0.02 24.46
CA LYS A 163 9.48 0.59 23.75
C LYS A 163 9.52 2.09 23.99
N VAL A 164 10.73 2.64 24.11
CA VAL A 164 10.95 4.07 24.28
C VAL A 164 11.45 4.68 22.99
N TYR A 165 10.87 5.81 22.61
CA TYR A 165 11.15 6.55 21.40
C TYR A 165 11.54 7.99 21.74
N ARG A 166 12.56 8.49 21.05
CA ARG A 166 12.94 9.90 21.08
C ARG A 166 12.50 10.59 19.80
N VAL A 167 11.60 11.56 19.91
CA VAL A 167 11.17 12.40 18.79
C VAL A 167 12.06 13.62 18.69
N VAL A 168 12.65 13.84 17.52
CA VAL A 168 13.59 14.92 17.24
C VAL A 168 13.13 15.67 15.99
N LEU A 169 13.28 16.99 15.99
CA LEU A 169 13.11 17.83 14.80
C LEU A 169 14.39 17.77 13.96
N SER A 170 14.28 17.37 12.69
CA SER A 170 15.39 17.47 11.74
C SER A 170 15.66 18.92 11.34
N GLU A 171 16.85 19.19 10.79
CA GLU A 171 17.20 20.51 10.23
C GLU A 171 16.24 20.95 9.12
N ALA A 172 15.65 20.02 8.39
CA ALA A 172 14.63 20.27 7.38
C ALA A 172 13.22 20.53 7.95
N GLY A 173 13.08 20.67 9.28
CA GLY A 173 11.81 20.94 9.96
C GLY A 173 10.86 19.74 10.04
N ARG A 174 11.30 18.53 9.66
CA ARG A 174 10.49 17.30 9.80
C ARG A 174 10.79 16.60 11.11
N LEU A 175 9.76 16.17 11.82
CA LEU A 175 9.93 15.33 13.00
C LEU A 175 10.25 13.89 12.59
N TYR A 176 11.10 13.23 13.36
CA TYR A 176 11.37 11.81 13.21
C TYR A 176 11.63 11.16 14.58
N ALA A 177 11.43 9.85 14.65
CA ALA A 177 11.59 9.08 15.88
C ALA A 177 12.84 8.20 15.81
N LYS A 178 13.53 8.08 16.95
CA LYS A 178 14.59 7.10 17.19
C LYS A 178 14.13 6.12 18.27
N LEU A 179 14.25 4.82 18.02
CA LEU A 179 13.98 3.78 19.00
C LEU A 179 15.17 3.64 19.94
N TRP A 180 14.88 3.51 21.23
CA TRP A 180 15.86 3.07 22.21
C TRP A 180 16.16 1.58 22.02
N THR A 181 17.42 1.28 21.70
CA THR A 181 17.93 -0.09 21.67
C THR A 181 18.78 -0.28 22.92
N GLU A 182 18.34 -1.19 23.79
CA GLU A 182 19.11 -1.60 24.96
C GLU A 182 20.43 -2.21 24.51
N GLY A 183 21.48 -1.86 25.24
CA GLY A 183 22.82 -2.35 24.98
C GLY A 183 23.14 -3.56 25.85
N ASP A 184 23.84 -4.53 25.29
CA ASP A 184 24.41 -5.65 26.05
C ASP A 184 25.74 -5.24 26.71
N ASN A 185 26.37 -6.14 27.47
CA ASN A 185 27.63 -5.87 28.18
C ASN A 185 28.74 -5.28 27.29
N ASP A 186 28.76 -5.63 26.00
CA ASP A 186 29.76 -5.16 25.03
C ASP A 186 29.30 -3.98 24.16
N THR A 187 28.00 -3.66 24.14
CA THR A 187 27.45 -2.62 23.26
C THR A 187 26.66 -1.60 24.08
N PRO A 188 27.04 -0.32 24.09
CA PRO A 188 26.27 0.68 24.83
C PRO A 188 24.88 0.87 24.22
N ALA A 189 23.90 1.17 25.08
CA ALA A 189 22.55 1.51 24.63
C ALA A 189 22.60 2.71 23.68
N ARG A 190 21.80 2.65 22.61
CA ARG A 190 21.83 3.68 21.56
C ARG A 190 20.45 3.93 20.97
N PHE A 191 20.31 5.13 20.41
CA PHE A 191 19.11 5.51 19.66
C PHE A 191 19.27 5.18 18.19
N GLU A 192 18.52 4.20 17.72
CA GLU A 192 18.49 3.79 16.32
C GLU A 192 17.33 4.45 15.57
N PHE A 193 17.55 4.85 14.32
CA PHE A 193 16.50 5.46 13.51
C PHE A 193 15.38 4.44 13.25
N ALA A 194 14.14 4.79 13.63
CA ALA A 194 12.99 3.91 13.51
C ALA A 194 12.02 4.48 12.46
N PRO A 195 12.19 4.12 11.16
CA PRO A 195 11.34 4.65 10.10
C PRO A 195 9.88 4.26 10.35
N GLY A 196 9.00 5.25 10.30
CA GLY A 196 7.55 5.06 10.47
C GLY A 196 7.06 5.03 11.91
N ALA A 197 7.92 4.90 12.92
CA ALA A 197 7.51 4.87 14.34
C ALA A 197 6.79 6.16 14.76
N ILE A 198 7.19 7.31 14.20
CA ILE A 198 6.51 8.60 14.48
C ILE A 198 5.02 8.58 14.15
N ARG A 199 4.58 7.79 13.16
CA ARG A 199 3.16 7.68 12.79
C ARG A 199 2.33 6.93 13.83
N ASP A 200 2.99 6.16 14.69
CA ASP A 200 2.38 5.38 15.75
C ASP A 200 2.45 6.11 17.10
N LEU A 201 3.28 7.14 17.23
CA LEU A 201 3.34 7.95 18.44
C LEU A 201 2.17 8.93 18.52
N ARG A 202 1.74 9.22 19.74
CA ARG A 202 0.64 10.12 20.05
C ARG A 202 1.01 10.95 21.29
N PRO A 203 0.41 12.12 21.50
CA PRO A 203 0.69 12.95 22.67
C PRO A 203 0.50 12.21 24.00
N GLU A 204 -0.45 11.26 24.07
CA GLU A 204 -0.72 10.45 25.26
C GLU A 204 0.41 9.47 25.59
N HIS A 205 1.25 9.13 24.62
CA HIS A 205 2.44 8.31 24.83
C HIS A 205 3.63 9.11 25.38
N ARG A 206 3.51 10.44 25.55
CA ARG A 206 4.61 11.28 26.03
C ARG A 206 4.93 10.92 27.47
N MET A 207 6.20 10.59 27.73
CA MET A 207 6.67 10.29 29.07
C MET A 207 6.74 11.57 29.90
N SER A 208 6.30 11.49 31.17
CA SER A 208 6.60 12.54 32.12
C SER A 208 8.10 12.52 32.49
N ALA A 209 8.58 13.63 33.07
CA ALA A 209 9.96 13.69 33.54
C ALA A 209 10.27 12.63 34.60
N ASP A 210 9.28 12.23 35.41
CA ASP A 210 9.48 11.23 36.45
C ASP A 210 9.47 9.80 35.88
N ASP A 211 8.65 9.53 34.87
CA ASP A 211 8.69 8.26 34.13
C ASP A 211 10.03 8.08 33.43
N ALA A 212 10.55 9.16 32.83
CA ALA A 212 11.86 9.18 32.18
C ALA A 212 13.00 8.87 33.16
N LYS A 213 12.97 9.46 34.36
CA LYS A 213 13.93 9.15 35.44
C LYS A 213 13.78 7.70 35.91
N ALA A 214 12.56 7.23 36.13
CA ALA A 214 12.31 5.86 36.57
C ALA A 214 12.82 4.83 35.56
N TYR A 215 12.61 5.09 34.27
CA TYR A 215 13.10 4.25 33.18
C TYR A 215 14.62 4.23 33.12
N SER A 216 15.26 5.39 33.20
CA SER A 216 16.72 5.52 33.18
C SER A 216 17.40 4.84 34.38
N ARG A 217 16.79 4.90 35.57
CA ARG A 217 17.29 4.17 36.76
C ARG A 217 17.30 2.67 36.55
N ARG A 218 16.28 2.12 35.88
CA ARG A 218 16.19 0.68 35.60
C ARG A 218 17.27 0.23 34.61
N LEU A 219 17.59 1.07 33.63
CA LEU A 219 18.56 0.73 32.59
C LEU A 219 20.01 1.07 32.94
N GLY A 220 20.24 1.96 33.90
CA GLY A 220 21.57 2.51 34.18
C GLY A 220 22.09 3.47 33.09
N ALA A 221 21.20 3.95 32.20
CA ALA A 221 21.54 4.88 31.13
C ALA A 221 20.51 6.00 31.01
N CYS A 222 20.96 7.19 30.64
CA CYS A 222 20.10 8.37 30.50
C CYS A 222 19.15 8.22 29.30
N CYS A 223 17.84 8.22 29.53
CA CYS A 223 16.82 8.10 28.49
C CYS A 223 16.80 9.29 27.51
N VAL A 224 17.46 10.41 27.80
CA VAL A 224 17.48 11.57 26.90
C VAL A 224 18.62 11.48 25.89
N CYS A 225 19.83 11.18 26.38
CA CYS A 225 21.05 11.21 25.56
C CYS A 225 21.66 9.83 25.26
N GLY A 226 21.24 8.78 25.95
CA GLY A 226 21.75 7.42 25.77
C GLY A 226 23.06 7.10 26.48
N LYS A 227 23.65 8.04 27.22
CA LYS A 227 24.91 7.79 27.94
C LYS A 227 24.67 6.99 29.22
N THR A 228 25.53 6.04 29.51
CA THR A 228 25.59 5.32 30.78
C THR A 228 25.80 6.30 31.94
N LEU A 229 25.01 6.13 33.00
CA LEU A 229 25.12 6.94 34.21
C LEU A 229 26.21 6.32 35.09
N THR A 230 27.37 6.97 35.19
CA THR A 230 28.52 6.47 35.98
C THR A 230 28.64 7.13 37.36
N ASP A 231 28.12 8.34 37.50
CA ASP A 231 28.14 9.10 38.74
C ASP A 231 26.97 8.66 39.66
N PRO A 232 27.23 8.28 40.93
CA PRO A 232 26.19 7.85 41.87
C PRO A 232 25.02 8.81 42.00
N ALA A 233 25.28 10.13 42.03
CA ALA A 233 24.22 11.13 42.12
C ALA A 233 23.36 11.19 40.85
N SER A 234 23.94 10.90 39.69
CA SER A 234 23.22 10.81 38.42
C SER A 234 22.42 9.52 38.30
N ILE A 235 22.92 8.41 38.86
CA ILE A 235 22.21 7.13 38.98
C ILE A 235 21.00 7.29 39.90
N GLU A 236 21.16 7.90 41.08
CA GLU A 236 20.06 8.13 42.03
C GLU A 236 18.97 9.03 41.43
N ARG A 237 19.38 10.12 40.77
CA ARG A 237 18.43 11.00 40.06
C ARG A 237 17.80 10.33 38.84
N GLY A 238 18.44 9.32 38.26
CA GLY A 238 17.98 8.67 37.04
C GLY A 238 18.10 9.56 35.80
N ILE A 239 18.90 10.62 35.83
CA ILE A 239 19.07 11.50 34.68
C ILE A 239 20.42 12.20 34.76
N GLY A 240 21.07 12.33 33.60
CA GLY A 240 22.34 13.05 33.52
C GLY A 240 22.16 14.55 33.80
N PRO A 241 23.15 15.22 34.40
CA PRO A 241 23.05 16.63 34.80
C PRO A 241 22.71 17.56 33.63
N VAL A 242 23.31 17.32 32.46
CA VAL A 242 23.05 18.08 31.22
C VAL A 242 21.70 17.78 30.54
N CYS A 243 21.01 16.74 30.98
CA CYS A 243 19.73 16.32 30.42
C CYS A 243 18.56 16.67 31.33
N ALA A 244 18.81 17.02 32.60
CA ALA A 244 17.78 17.40 33.56
C ALA A 244 16.92 18.57 33.06
N ASP A 245 17.54 19.53 32.37
CA ASP A 245 16.87 20.73 31.85
C ASP A 245 16.15 20.51 30.50
N LYS A 246 16.19 19.29 29.95
CA LYS A 246 15.69 18.96 28.60
C LYS A 246 14.43 18.10 28.59
N VAL A 247 13.88 17.78 29.76
CA VAL A 247 12.72 16.89 29.93
C VAL A 247 11.53 17.68 30.46
#